data_AF-E6S851-F1
#
_entry.id   AF-E6S851-F1
#
_cell.length_a   1.000
_cell.length_b   1.000
_cell.length_c   1.000
_cell.angle_alpha   90.00
_cell.angle_beta   90.00
_cell.angle_gamma   90.00
#
_symmetry.space_group_name_H-M   'P 1'
#
loop_
_entity.id
_entity.type
_entity.pdbx_description
1 polymer ?
#
loop_
_entity_poly.entity_id
_entity_poly.type
_entity_poly.pdbx_seq_one_letter_code
_entity_poly.pdbx_strand_id
1 'polypeptide(L)'
;MRRLLAFIAVFTASLLFAAPAALATSPHFVRAAGSINADGSLTVSFKEAGLGTNQNIDYTLSADASVTYVCVNRGGANPSASNKTTVAGPVSASGTFASGKNGQVTASLTVSPPSPGDFSCPKGQSLQIASVSYTNVVLSDTTNNVIEPLGTFDSGCLLPRVRGAC
;
A
#
# COMPACT_ATOMS: atom_id res chain seq x y z
N MET A 1 58.07 53.92 32.60
CA MET A 1 56.79 54.04 33.32
C MET A 1 55.72 54.56 32.37
N ARG A 2 54.49 54.01 32.46
CA ARG A 2 53.21 54.42 31.80
C ARG A 2 53.10 54.10 30.29
N ARG A 3 52.44 53.02 29.84
CA ARG A 3 51.01 52.59 29.86
C ARG A 3 50.13 53.25 28.77
N LEU A 4 49.31 52.39 28.13
CA LEU A 4 48.05 52.62 27.37
C LEU A 4 48.19 52.69 25.84
N LEU A 5 47.41 52.03 24.97
CA LEU A 5 46.32 51.04 25.04
C LEU A 5 46.21 50.42 23.63
N ALA A 6 46.34 49.09 23.50
CA ALA A 6 45.96 48.39 22.27
C ALA A 6 44.44 48.10 22.34
N PHE A 7 43.65 48.75 21.50
CA PHE A 7 42.24 48.42 21.33
C PHE A 7 42.10 47.11 20.54
N ILE A 8 42.04 45.99 21.25
CA ILE A 8 41.59 44.72 20.69
C ILE A 8 40.05 44.75 20.69
N ALA A 9 39.47 45.08 19.55
CA ALA A 9 38.04 44.89 19.32
C ALA A 9 37.76 43.38 19.21
N VAL A 10 37.38 42.77 20.33
CA VAL A 10 36.88 41.38 20.35
C VAL A 10 35.45 41.41 19.76
N PHE A 11 35.33 41.12 18.46
CA PHE A 11 34.05 40.80 17.84
C PHE A 11 33.69 39.35 18.20
N THR A 12 33.00 39.15 19.32
CA THR A 12 32.34 37.87 19.62
C THR A 12 31.14 37.71 18.70
N ALA A 13 31.32 36.98 17.60
CA ALA A 13 30.22 36.53 16.75
C ALA A 13 29.40 35.47 17.48
N SER A 14 28.24 35.87 18.00
CA SER A 14 27.23 34.95 18.55
C SER A 14 26.64 34.12 17.42
N LEU A 15 27.13 32.88 17.24
CA LEU A 15 26.45 31.86 16.43
C LEU A 15 25.13 31.50 17.12
N LEU A 16 24.04 32.12 16.65
CA LEU A 16 22.69 31.65 16.93
C LEU A 16 22.49 30.36 16.12
N PHE A 17 22.77 29.21 16.73
CA PHE A 17 22.25 27.94 16.24
C PHE A 17 20.73 27.97 16.43
N ALA A 18 20.01 28.42 15.40
CA ALA A 18 18.58 28.15 15.28
C ALA A 18 18.43 26.66 15.01
N ALA A 19 18.43 25.85 16.07
CA ALA A 19 18.01 24.47 15.97
C ALA A 19 16.54 24.47 15.51
N PRO A 20 16.19 23.82 14.39
CA PRO A 20 14.79 23.67 14.03
C PRO A 20 14.09 22.96 15.19
N ALA A 21 12.98 23.53 15.66
CA ALA A 21 12.15 22.88 16.67
C ALA A 21 11.67 21.54 16.07
N ALA A 22 12.21 20.44 16.58
CA ALA A 22 11.71 19.12 16.27
C ALA A 22 10.30 19.03 16.88
N LEU A 23 9.26 19.15 16.04
CA LEU A 23 7.92 18.78 16.44
C LEU A 23 7.96 17.28 16.72
N ALA A 24 7.80 16.89 17.99
CA ALA A 24 7.71 15.49 18.37
C ALA A 24 6.40 14.91 17.81
N THR A 25 6.46 14.32 16.62
CA THR A 25 5.40 13.49 16.06
C THR A 25 5.50 12.08 16.64
N SER A 26 4.37 11.37 16.68
CA SER A 26 4.32 9.96 17.09
C SER A 26 3.43 9.18 16.11
N PRO A 27 3.86 9.03 14.83
CA PRO A 27 3.08 8.35 13.81
C PRO A 27 2.81 6.90 14.21
N HIS A 28 1.54 6.50 14.14
CA HIS A 28 1.12 5.11 14.38
C HIS A 28 -0.24 4.83 13.73
N PHE A 29 -0.38 3.64 13.16
CA PHE A 29 -1.65 3.17 12.67
C PHE A 29 -2.60 2.90 13.85
N VAL A 30 -3.74 3.59 13.85
CA VAL A 30 -4.83 3.37 14.80
C VAL A 30 -5.64 2.14 14.39
N ARG A 31 -5.76 1.93 13.07
CA ARG A 31 -6.36 0.74 12.47
C ARG A 31 -5.91 0.60 11.02
N ALA A 32 -5.83 -0.64 10.56
CA ALA A 32 -5.74 -0.97 9.15
C ALA A 32 -6.47 -2.31 8.93
N ALA A 33 -7.29 -2.38 7.90
CA ALA A 33 -8.07 -3.58 7.59
C ALA A 33 -8.19 -3.75 6.08
N GLY A 34 -7.97 -4.98 5.61
CA GLY A 34 -8.06 -5.34 4.21
C GLY A 34 -9.32 -6.15 3.89
N SER A 35 -9.78 -6.06 2.64
CA SER A 35 -10.79 -6.93 2.06
C SER A 35 -10.54 -7.13 0.58
N ILE A 36 -10.76 -8.36 0.08
CA ILE A 36 -10.72 -8.66 -1.35
C ILE A 36 -12.08 -8.33 -1.98
N ASN A 37 -12.06 -7.59 -3.08
CA ASN A 37 -13.23 -7.23 -3.86
C ASN A 37 -13.63 -8.34 -4.84
N ALA A 38 -14.83 -8.24 -5.42
CA ALA A 38 -15.34 -9.23 -6.37
C ALA A 38 -14.51 -9.34 -7.66
N ASP A 39 -13.77 -8.30 -8.03
CA ASP A 39 -12.83 -8.29 -9.16
C ASP A 39 -11.44 -8.84 -8.80
N GLY A 40 -11.27 -9.33 -7.57
CA GLY A 40 -10.01 -9.88 -7.06
C GLY A 40 -9.01 -8.85 -6.56
N SER A 41 -9.30 -7.54 -6.62
CA SER A 41 -8.41 -6.53 -6.03
C SER A 41 -8.46 -6.52 -4.49
N LEU A 42 -7.34 -6.20 -3.84
CA LEU A 42 -7.26 -6.03 -2.39
C LEU A 42 -7.35 -4.54 -2.05
N THR A 43 -8.36 -4.15 -1.27
CA THR A 43 -8.47 -2.80 -0.70
C THR A 43 -8.12 -2.83 0.78
N VAL A 44 -7.17 -1.98 1.20
CA VAL A 44 -6.84 -1.74 2.61
C VAL A 44 -7.31 -0.35 3.00
N SER A 45 -8.23 -0.27 3.96
CA SER A 45 -8.65 0.98 4.59
C SER A 45 -7.94 1.16 5.92
N PHE A 46 -7.42 2.36 6.17
CA PHE A 46 -6.60 2.63 7.35
C PHE A 46 -6.87 4.00 7.96
N LYS A 47 -6.44 4.13 9.21
CA LYS A 47 -6.34 5.39 9.94
C LYS A 47 -4.98 5.46 10.62
N GLU A 48 -4.28 6.56 10.42
CA GLU A 48 -3.02 6.86 11.09
C GLU A 48 -3.12 8.20 11.83
N ALA A 49 -2.47 8.30 12.99
CA ALA A 49 -2.47 9.47 13.85
C ALA A 49 -1.07 9.84 14.31
N GLY A 50 -0.93 11.06 14.84
CA GLY A 50 0.35 11.54 15.36
C GLY A 50 1.30 12.08 14.27
N LEU A 51 0.76 12.44 13.11
CA LEU A 51 1.51 12.82 11.89
C LEU A 51 1.94 14.29 11.85
N GLY A 52 1.49 15.11 12.82
CA GLY A 52 1.65 16.56 12.78
C GLY A 52 0.69 17.24 11.79
N THR A 53 0.51 18.54 11.94
CA THR A 53 -0.54 19.32 11.24
C THR A 53 -0.16 19.63 9.80
N ASN A 54 -1.09 19.40 8.86
CA ASN A 54 -1.01 19.74 7.43
C ASN A 54 0.23 19.17 6.73
N GLN A 55 0.61 17.95 7.10
CA GLN A 55 1.70 17.22 6.43
C GLN A 55 1.14 16.39 5.28
N ASN A 56 1.93 16.21 4.23
CA ASN A 56 1.66 15.22 3.19
C ASN A 56 2.41 13.96 3.54
N ILE A 57 1.69 12.85 3.61
CA ILE A 57 2.21 11.55 4.02
C ILE A 57 2.08 10.56 2.88
N ASP A 58 3.18 9.90 2.55
CA ASP A 58 3.30 8.96 1.45
C ASP A 58 3.14 7.53 1.94
N TYR A 59 2.15 6.83 1.40
CA TYR A 59 1.83 5.46 1.75
C TYR A 59 2.13 4.51 0.61
N THR A 60 2.55 3.30 0.96
CA THR A 60 2.66 2.16 0.03
C THR A 60 2.00 0.92 0.64
N LEU A 61 1.05 0.36 -0.09
CA LEU A 61 0.51 -0.99 0.12
C LEU A 61 1.26 -1.95 -0.79
N SER A 62 1.82 -3.02 -0.25
CA SER A 62 2.53 -4.06 -1.00
C SER A 62 2.09 -5.46 -0.57
N ALA A 63 2.16 -6.41 -1.50
CA ALA A 63 1.84 -7.81 -1.27
C ALA A 63 2.47 -8.71 -2.33
N ASP A 64 2.62 -10.00 -2.01
CA ASP A 64 2.84 -11.05 -3.00
C ASP A 64 1.49 -11.68 -3.35
N ALA A 65 1.05 -11.47 -4.59
CA ALA A 65 -0.25 -11.92 -5.06
C ALA A 65 -0.12 -13.18 -5.92
N SER A 66 -1.08 -14.11 -5.79
CA SER A 66 -1.26 -15.26 -6.65
C SER A 66 -2.72 -15.32 -7.09
N VAL A 67 -2.96 -15.19 -8.39
CA VAL A 67 -4.29 -15.13 -8.99
C VAL A 67 -4.47 -16.26 -9.98
N THR A 68 -5.66 -16.86 -9.96
CA THR A 68 -6.04 -17.93 -10.86
C THR A 68 -7.10 -17.42 -11.82
N TYR A 69 -6.76 -17.42 -13.11
CA TYR A 69 -7.67 -17.09 -14.19
C TYR A 69 -8.25 -18.36 -14.82
N VAL A 70 -9.52 -18.29 -15.23
CA VAL A 70 -10.23 -19.38 -15.91
C VAL A 70 -11.01 -18.85 -17.11
N CYS A 71 -11.18 -19.70 -18.12
CA CYS A 71 -12.11 -19.46 -19.22
C CYS A 71 -13.44 -20.13 -18.95
N VAL A 72 -14.49 -19.33 -18.90
CA VAL A 72 -15.87 -19.77 -18.61
C VAL A 72 -16.65 -19.78 -19.90
N ASN A 73 -17.19 -20.95 -20.28
CA ASN A 73 -18.06 -21.08 -21.44
C ASN A 73 -19.47 -20.50 -21.18
N ARG A 74 -20.28 -20.35 -22.22
CA ARG A 74 -21.66 -19.83 -22.10
C ARG A 74 -22.57 -20.67 -21.19
N GLY A 75 -22.22 -21.92 -20.92
CA GLY A 75 -22.95 -22.82 -20.02
C GLY A 75 -22.50 -22.72 -18.55
N GLY A 76 -21.59 -21.80 -18.19
CA GLY A 76 -21.13 -21.63 -16.82
C GLY A 76 -20.18 -22.73 -16.34
N ALA A 77 -19.39 -23.32 -17.24
CA ALA A 77 -18.40 -24.33 -16.89
C ALA A 77 -17.00 -23.94 -17.39
N ASN A 78 -15.98 -24.44 -16.68
CA ASN A 78 -14.59 -24.48 -17.14
C ASN A 78 -14.29 -25.91 -17.63
N PRO A 79 -14.36 -26.19 -18.95
CA PRO A 79 -14.39 -27.56 -19.46
C PRO A 79 -13.03 -28.27 -19.51
N SER A 80 -11.91 -27.57 -19.34
CA SER A 80 -10.55 -28.12 -19.52
C SER A 80 -9.54 -27.47 -18.57
N ALA A 81 -8.51 -28.22 -18.17
CA ALA A 81 -7.37 -27.68 -17.41
C ALA A 81 -6.56 -26.65 -18.20
N SER A 82 -6.48 -26.79 -19.53
CA SER A 82 -5.81 -25.80 -20.41
C SER A 82 -6.48 -24.43 -20.42
N ASN A 83 -7.72 -24.35 -19.93
CA ASN A 83 -8.50 -23.12 -19.82
C ASN A 83 -8.33 -22.46 -18.44
N LYS A 84 -7.24 -22.77 -17.75
CA LYS A 84 -6.88 -22.23 -16.44
C LYS A 84 -5.42 -21.85 -16.43
N THR A 85 -5.09 -20.71 -15.84
CA THR A 85 -3.71 -20.32 -15.57
C THR A 85 -3.62 -19.67 -14.19
N THR A 86 -2.48 -19.80 -13.55
CA THR A 86 -2.18 -19.12 -12.28
C THR A 86 -0.97 -18.24 -12.51
N VAL A 87 -1.10 -16.96 -12.17
CA VAL A 87 -0.03 -15.97 -12.27
C VAL A 87 0.26 -15.46 -10.86
N ALA A 88 1.54 -15.38 -10.51
CA ALA A 88 1.97 -14.84 -9.24
C ALA A 88 3.03 -13.75 -9.45
N GLY A 89 3.05 -12.77 -8.55
CA GLY A 89 4.04 -11.71 -8.58
C GLY A 89 3.81 -10.65 -7.50
N PRO A 90 4.83 -9.82 -7.24
CA PRO A 90 4.70 -8.70 -6.34
C PRO A 90 3.73 -7.67 -6.94
N VAL A 91 2.92 -7.07 -6.08
CA VAL A 91 2.00 -6.00 -6.45
C VAL A 91 2.08 -4.88 -5.42
N SER A 92 1.89 -3.65 -5.88
CA SER A 92 1.95 -2.48 -5.01
C SER A 92 1.02 -1.37 -5.49
N ALA A 93 0.54 -0.58 -4.55
CA ALA A 93 -0.16 0.69 -4.79
C ALA A 93 0.37 1.74 -3.82
N SER A 94 0.48 2.99 -4.28
CA SER A 94 0.96 4.10 -3.46
C SER A 94 0.02 5.30 -3.57
N GLY A 95 0.04 6.14 -2.55
CA GLY A 95 -0.74 7.38 -2.53
C GLY A 95 -0.25 8.35 -1.47
N THR A 96 -0.42 9.64 -1.76
CA THR A 96 -0.08 10.73 -0.84
C THR A 96 -1.35 11.33 -0.27
N PHE A 97 -1.44 11.44 1.06
CA PHE A 97 -2.61 12.00 1.73
C PHE A 97 -2.20 13.10 2.71
N ALA A 98 -3.03 14.15 2.81
CA ALA A 98 -2.81 15.22 3.76
C ALA A 98 -3.33 14.83 5.15
N SER A 99 -2.50 14.99 6.19
CA SER A 99 -2.87 14.76 7.60
C SER A 99 -3.86 15.79 8.16
N GLY A 100 -4.05 16.89 7.42
CA GLY A 100 -4.93 18.00 7.78
C GLY A 100 -4.60 18.62 9.14
N LYS A 101 -5.53 19.42 9.66
CA LYS A 101 -5.32 20.16 10.92
C LYS A 101 -5.20 19.28 12.16
N ASN A 102 -5.70 18.05 12.08
CA ASN A 102 -5.79 17.12 13.21
C ASN A 102 -4.64 16.09 13.22
N GLY A 103 -3.67 16.20 12.31
CA GLY A 103 -2.52 15.32 12.22
C GLY A 103 -2.87 13.84 12.07
N GLN A 104 -3.89 13.56 11.26
CA GLN A 104 -4.44 12.22 11.04
C GLN A 104 -4.80 12.01 9.57
N VAL A 105 -4.57 10.80 9.08
CA VAL A 105 -5.02 10.35 7.76
C VAL A 105 -6.09 9.27 7.96
N THR A 106 -7.15 9.31 7.15
CA THR A 106 -8.10 8.20 7.00
C THR A 106 -8.34 8.02 5.51
N ALA A 107 -7.85 6.91 4.97
CA ALA A 107 -7.77 6.69 3.54
C ALA A 107 -7.82 5.19 3.22
N SER A 108 -7.76 4.87 1.93
CA SER A 108 -7.64 3.51 1.45
C SER A 108 -6.69 3.44 0.27
N LEU A 109 -5.98 2.33 0.16
CA LEU A 109 -5.24 1.94 -1.05
C LEU A 109 -5.80 0.64 -1.59
N THR A 110 -5.82 0.51 -2.91
CA THR A 110 -6.30 -0.69 -3.61
C THR A 110 -5.21 -1.17 -4.55
N VAL A 111 -4.92 -2.47 -4.51
CA VAL A 111 -3.95 -3.13 -5.38
C VAL A 111 -4.61 -4.26 -6.16
N SER A 112 -4.43 -4.25 -7.48
CA SER A 112 -4.94 -5.29 -8.37
C SER A 112 -4.01 -6.51 -8.41
N PRO A 113 -4.52 -7.72 -8.67
CA PRO A 113 -3.67 -8.88 -8.88
C PRO A 113 -2.85 -8.75 -10.19
N PRO A 114 -1.80 -9.58 -10.37
CA PRO A 114 -1.02 -9.62 -11.60
C PRO A 114 -1.88 -9.91 -12.83
N SER A 115 -1.60 -9.26 -13.95
CA SER A 115 -2.28 -9.50 -15.23
C SER A 115 -2.16 -10.97 -15.69
N PRO A 116 -3.15 -11.53 -16.42
CA PRO A 116 -3.05 -12.86 -17.03
C PRO A 116 -1.94 -12.98 -18.09
N GLY A 117 -1.32 -11.87 -18.50
CA GLY A 117 -0.32 -11.84 -19.56
C GLY A 117 -0.93 -12.19 -20.92
N ASP A 118 -0.28 -13.09 -21.64
CA ASP A 118 -0.73 -13.55 -22.97
C ASP A 118 -1.84 -14.62 -22.90
N PHE A 119 -2.22 -15.06 -21.70
CA PHE A 119 -3.30 -16.03 -21.54
C PHE A 119 -4.63 -15.45 -22.01
N SER A 120 -5.26 -16.12 -22.96
CA SER A 120 -6.52 -15.71 -23.56
C SER A 120 -7.46 -16.88 -23.74
N CYS A 121 -8.76 -16.58 -23.76
CA CYS A 121 -9.79 -17.61 -23.84
C CYS A 121 -10.18 -17.91 -25.29
N PRO A 122 -10.38 -19.19 -25.65
CA PRO A 122 -10.90 -19.57 -26.96
C PRO A 122 -12.26 -18.91 -27.25
N LYS A 123 -12.59 -18.78 -28.54
CA LYS A 123 -13.86 -18.19 -28.99
C LYS A 123 -15.06 -18.87 -28.31
N GLY A 124 -15.94 -18.06 -27.73
CA GLY A 124 -17.15 -18.54 -27.03
C GLY A 124 -16.97 -18.72 -25.52
N GLN A 125 -15.82 -18.33 -24.96
CA GLN A 125 -15.54 -18.31 -23.52
C GLN A 125 -15.16 -16.90 -23.06
N SER A 126 -15.29 -16.64 -21.77
CA SER A 126 -14.89 -15.37 -21.12
C SER A 126 -13.80 -15.62 -20.08
N LEU A 127 -12.80 -14.75 -20.06
CA LEU A 127 -11.75 -14.77 -19.04
C LEU A 127 -12.28 -14.20 -17.72
N GLN A 128 -12.14 -14.95 -16.64
CA GLN A 128 -12.59 -14.54 -15.30
C GLN A 128 -11.56 -14.96 -14.24
N ILE A 129 -11.57 -14.31 -13.08
CA ILE A 129 -10.76 -14.71 -11.93
C ILE A 129 -11.56 -15.74 -11.13
N ALA A 130 -10.98 -16.93 -10.94
CA ALA A 130 -11.55 -17.96 -10.09
C ALA A 130 -11.22 -17.74 -8.62
N SER A 131 -9.98 -17.36 -8.31
CA SER A 131 -9.51 -17.10 -6.96
C SER A 131 -8.27 -16.20 -6.98
N VAL A 132 -8.03 -15.53 -5.86
CA VAL A 132 -6.84 -14.73 -5.61
C VAL A 132 -6.44 -14.86 -4.14
N SER A 133 -5.13 -14.89 -3.91
CA SER A 133 -4.54 -14.81 -2.58
C SER A 133 -3.48 -13.71 -2.57
N TYR A 134 -3.39 -13.01 -1.43
CA TYR A 134 -2.40 -11.99 -1.15
C TYR A 134 -1.68 -12.39 0.12
N THR A 135 -0.37 -12.55 0.04
CA THR A 135 0.50 -12.88 1.18
C THR A 135 1.48 -11.73 1.43
N ASN A 136 2.11 -11.72 2.60
CA ASN A 136 3.06 -10.68 2.99
C ASN A 136 2.48 -9.28 2.80
N VAL A 137 1.19 -9.09 3.14
CA VAL A 137 0.53 -7.80 2.95
C VAL A 137 1.06 -6.82 3.97
N VAL A 138 1.59 -5.69 3.49
CA VAL A 138 2.19 -4.65 4.32
C VAL A 138 1.71 -3.29 3.85
N LEU A 139 1.20 -2.49 4.79
CA LEU A 139 0.96 -1.06 4.60
C LEU A 139 2.10 -0.28 5.26
N SER A 140 2.71 0.63 4.52
CA SER A 140 3.83 1.47 5.00
C SER A 140 3.50 2.94 4.87
N ASP A 141 3.69 3.72 5.93
CA ASP A 141 3.97 5.15 5.86
C ASP A 141 5.48 5.30 5.58
N THR A 142 5.81 5.70 4.36
CA THR A 142 7.19 5.87 3.89
C THR A 142 7.78 7.23 4.24
N THR A 143 6.95 8.20 4.63
CA THR A 143 7.41 9.51 5.12
C THR A 143 7.99 9.37 6.53
N ASN A 144 7.34 8.58 7.38
CA ASN A 144 7.71 8.41 8.79
C ASN A 144 8.35 7.05 9.11
N ASN A 145 8.50 6.16 8.14
CA ASN A 145 9.04 4.80 8.29
C ASN A 145 8.25 3.94 9.28
N VAL A 146 6.91 4.04 9.24
CA VAL A 146 6.00 3.21 10.04
C VAL A 146 5.42 2.11 9.16
N ILE A 147 5.38 0.89 9.69
CA ILE A 147 4.98 -0.32 8.95
C ILE A 147 3.89 -1.03 9.74
N GLU A 148 2.83 -1.44 9.04
CA GLU A 148 1.72 -2.25 9.56
C GLU A 148 1.58 -3.53 8.72
N PRO A 149 2.07 -4.68 9.22
CA PRO A 149 1.83 -5.98 8.61
C PRO A 149 0.36 -6.40 8.78
N LEU A 150 -0.28 -6.82 7.70
CA LEU A 150 -1.71 -7.19 7.68
C LEU A 150 -1.96 -8.69 7.48
N GLY A 151 -0.89 -9.47 7.26
CA GLY A 151 -0.95 -10.91 7.10
C GLY A 151 -1.34 -11.35 5.68
N THR A 152 -2.29 -12.29 5.60
CA THR A 152 -2.70 -12.95 4.35
C THR A 152 -4.20 -12.80 4.14
N PHE A 153 -4.59 -12.60 2.89
CA PHE A 153 -5.98 -12.54 2.44
C PHE A 153 -6.20 -13.59 1.35
N ASP A 154 -7.28 -14.33 1.44
CA ASP A 154 -7.68 -15.33 0.45
C ASP A 154 -9.14 -15.11 0.08
N SER A 155 -9.45 -15.09 -1.22
CA SER A 155 -10.81 -14.85 -1.70
C SER A 155 -11.72 -16.08 -1.57
N GLY A 156 -11.15 -17.26 -1.32
CA GLY A 156 -11.77 -18.52 -1.69
C GLY A 156 -12.11 -18.54 -3.18
N CYS A 157 -13.24 -19.15 -3.51
CA CYS A 157 -13.74 -19.14 -4.87
C CYS A 157 -14.62 -17.92 -5.16
N LEU A 158 -14.18 -17.06 -6.08
CA LEU A 158 -14.95 -15.91 -6.59
C LEU A 158 -16.05 -16.33 -7.58
N LEU A 159 -15.98 -17.56 -8.10
CA LEU A 159 -16.94 -18.11 -9.07
C LEU A 159 -17.67 -19.36 -8.54
N PRO A 160 -18.39 -19.28 -7.41
CA PRO A 160 -18.98 -20.44 -6.75
C PRO A 160 -20.06 -21.16 -7.58
N ARG A 161 -20.57 -20.52 -8.63
CA ARG A 161 -21.58 -21.08 -9.55
C ARG A 161 -20.98 -21.66 -10.82
N VAL A 162 -19.67 -21.52 -11.05
CA VAL A 162 -19.00 -22.02 -12.25
C VAL A 162 -18.41 -23.39 -11.97
N ARG A 163 -18.91 -24.42 -12.67
CA ARG A 163 -18.43 -25.79 -12.47
C ARG A 163 -16.97 -25.91 -12.90
N GLY A 164 -16.07 -26.23 -11.96
CA GLY A 164 -14.64 -26.41 -12.21
C GLY A 164 -13.81 -25.11 -12.25
N ALA A 165 -14.35 -23.98 -11.80
CA ALA A 165 -13.54 -22.76 -11.62
C ALA A 165 -12.55 -22.93 -10.47
N CYS A 166 -13.09 -23.38 -9.34
CA CYS A 166 -12.45 -23.84 -8.13
C CYS A 166 -13.14 -25.17 -7.77
#